data_AF-A0A2M8CA11-F1
#
_entry.id   AF-A0A2M8CA11-F1
#
_cell.length_a   1.000
_cell.length_b   1.000
_cell.length_c   1.000
_cell.angle_alpha   90.00
_cell.angle_beta   90.00
_cell.angle_gamma   90.00
#
_symmetry.space_group_name_H-M   'P 1'
#
loop_
_entity.id
_entity.type
_entity.pdbx_description
1 polymer ?
#
loop_
_entity_poly.entity_id
_entity_poly.type
_entity_poly.pdbx_seq_one_letter_code
_entity_poly.pdbx_strand_id
1 'polypeptide(L)' 'MVKEKCIEMQGKVIQALPNATFRVELENGCEILAHISGKIRMHFIRILPGDRVKVEISPY' A
#
# COMPACT_ATOMS: atom_id res chain seq x y z
N MET A 1 -1.73 -26.26 0.42
CA MET A 1 -2.63 -25.45 1.27
C MET A 1 -1.79 -24.64 2.24
N VAL A 2 -1.55 -23.36 1.96
CA VAL A 2 -1.41 -22.34 3.00
C VAL A 2 -2.03 -21.10 2.37
N LYS A 3 -3.28 -20.80 2.73
CA LYS A 3 -3.86 -19.49 2.43
C LYS A 3 -3.14 -18.54 3.37
N GLU A 4 -2.01 -18.01 2.93
CA GLU A 4 -1.36 -16.89 3.60
C GLU A 4 -2.41 -15.79 3.65
N LYS A 5 -3.00 -15.59 4.84
CA LYS A 5 -3.95 -14.52 5.08
C LYS A 5 -3.16 -13.23 4.91
N CYS A 6 -3.22 -12.62 3.74
CA CYS A 6 -2.83 -11.23 3.56
C CYS A 6 -3.60 -10.42 4.61
N ILE A 7 -2.88 -9.80 5.53
CA ILE A 7 -3.50 -8.95 6.53
C ILE A 7 -3.76 -7.62 5.83
N GLU A 8 -5.02 -7.33 5.57
CA GLU A 8 -5.44 -6.05 5.03
C GLU A 8 -5.48 -5.02 6.16
N MET A 9 -4.66 -3.98 6.06
CA MET A 9 -4.73 -2.82 6.95
C MET A 9 -5.03 -1.55 6.17
N GLN A 10 -5.63 -0.59 6.85
CA GLN A 10 -5.83 0.74 6.32
C GLN A 10 -4.64 1.62 6.69
N GLY A 11 -4.24 2.47 5.74
CA GLY A 11 -3.17 3.43 5.94
C GLY A 11 -3.36 4.66 5.07
N LYS A 12 -2.62 5.70 5.41
CA LYS A 12 -2.62 6.98 4.69
C LYS A 12 -1.31 7.13 3.94
N VAL A 13 -1.40 7.52 2.67
CA VAL A 13 -0.20 7.80 1.87
C VAL A 13 0.42 9.11 2.38
N ILE A 14 1.66 9.04 2.84
CA ILE A 14 2.43 10.21 3.30
C ILE A 14 3.29 10.78 2.17
N GLN A 15 3.95 9.90 1.40
CA GLN A 15 4.82 10.30 0.30
C GLN A 15 4.75 9.31 -0.87
N ALA A 16 4.86 9.84 -2.09
CA ALA A 16 5.06 9.04 -3.29
C ALA A 16 6.54 9.11 -3.70
N LEU A 17 7.20 7.96 -3.83
CA LEU A 17 8.59 7.84 -4.28
C LEU A 17 8.66 7.54 -5.79
N PRO A 18 9.76 7.91 -6.47
CA PRO A 18 9.87 7.85 -7.94
C PRO A 18 9.89 6.44 -8.60
N ASN A 19 9.54 5.35 -7.90
CA ASN A 19 9.54 3.98 -8.44
C ASN A 19 8.19 3.25 -8.31
N ALA A 20 7.08 3.99 -8.28
CA ALA A 20 5.77 3.45 -7.92
C ALA A 20 5.76 2.80 -6.51
N THR A 21 6.65 3.28 -5.65
CA THR A 21 6.70 2.95 -4.22
C THR A 21 6.06 4.10 -3.46
N PHE A 22 5.24 3.78 -2.48
CA PHE A 22 4.47 4.72 -1.70
C PHE A 22 4.81 4.49 -0.25
N ARG A 23 5.11 5.58 0.44
CA ARG A 23 5.21 5.59 1.89
C ARG A 23 3.79 5.67 2.42
N VAL A 24 3.40 4.68 3.20
CA VAL A 24 2.07 4.59 3.80
C VAL A 24 2.26 4.51 5.31
N GLU A 25 1.58 5.39 6.02
CA GLU A 25 1.47 5.36 7.47
C GLU A 25 0.23 4.57 7.83
N LEU A 26 0.39 3.46 8.55
CA LEU A 26 -0.74 2.70 9.08
C LEU A 26 -1.33 3.42 10.29
N GLU A 27 -2.61 3.14 10.57
CA GLU A 27 -3.26 3.63 11.80
C GLU A 27 -2.57 3.16 13.09
N ASN A 28 -1.73 2.13 13.01
CA ASN A 28 -0.92 1.64 14.14
C ASN A 28 0.35 2.48 14.38
N GLY A 29 0.61 3.53 13.58
CA GLY A 29 1.80 4.38 13.68
C GLY A 29 3.06 3.79 13.02
N CYS A 30 2.93 2.67 12.31
CA CYS A 30 4.02 2.11 11.51
C CYS A 30 4.04 2.75 10.12
N GLU A 31 5.21 3.25 9.70
CA GLU A 31 5.46 3.64 8.31
C GLU A 31 5.94 2.42 7.52
N ILE A 32 5.27 2.10 6.43
CA ILE A 32 5.67 1.04 5.51
C ILE A 32 5.94 1.59 4.11
N LEU A 33 6.78 0.88 3.38
CA LEU A 33 6.98 1.07 1.95
C LEU A 33 6.09 0.07 1.20
N ALA A 34 5.00 0.58 0.64
CA ALA A 34 4.11 -0.19 -0.22
C ALA A 34 4.50 0.00 -1.70
N HIS A 35 4.28 -1.00 -2.52
CA HIS A 35 4.37 -0.87 -3.98
C HIS A 35 2.98 -0.89 -4.59
N ILE A 36 2.82 -0.24 -5.74
CA ILE A 36 1.57 -0.32 -6.48
C ILE A 36 1.31 -1.75 -6.94
N SER A 37 0.10 -2.26 -6.67
CA SER A 37 -0.38 -3.51 -7.26
C SER A 37 -0.52 -3.37 -8.78
N GLY A 38 -0.13 -4.38 -9.55
CA GLY A 38 -0.17 -4.34 -11.02
C GLY A 38 -1.55 -3.98 -11.60
N LYS A 39 -2.64 -4.28 -10.89
CA LYS A 39 -4.01 -3.89 -11.28
C LYS A 39 -4.21 -2.37 -11.35
N ILE A 40 -3.59 -1.62 -10.44
CA ILE A 40 -3.66 -0.14 -10.41
C ILE A 40 -2.95 0.45 -11.62
N ARG A 41 -1.81 -0.13 -12.03
CA ARG A 41 -1.12 0.25 -13.27
C ARG A 41 -1.97 0.00 -14.50
N MET A 42 -2.68 -1.13 -14.57
CA MET A 42 -3.60 -1.44 -15.68
C MET A 42 -4.79 -0.47 -15.74
N HIS A 43 -5.31 -0.04 -14.58
CA HIS A 43 -6.45 0.88 -14.51
C HIS A 43 -6.04 2.37 -14.47
N PHE A 44 -4.76 2.69 -14.65
CA PHE A 44 -4.23 4.06 -14.62
C PHE A 44 -4.65 4.87 -13.37
N ILE A 45 -4.83 4.20 -12.23
CA ILE A 45 -5.24 4.85 -10.99
C ILE A 45 -4.03 5.61 -10.44
N ARG A 46 -4.16 6.94 -10.32
CA ARG A 46 -3.12 7.81 -9.76
C ARG A 46 -3.36 7.97 -8.26
N ILE A 47 -2.37 7.57 -7.48
CA ILE A 47 -2.39 7.73 -6.02
C ILE A 47 -1.71 9.06 -5.70
N LEU A 48 -2.39 9.90 -4.91
CA LEU A 48 -1.87 11.19 -4.42
C LEU A 48 -1.48 11.06 -2.94
N PRO A 49 -0.47 11.81 -2.47
CA PRO A 49 -0.17 11.89 -1.04
C PRO A 49 -1.37 12.49 -0.30
N GLY A 50 -1.77 11.85 0.79
CA GLY A 50 -2.97 12.17 1.57
C GLY A 50 -4.14 11.22 1.36
N ASP A 51 -4.10 10.37 0.33
CA ASP A 51 -5.14 9.40 0.03
C ASP A 51 -5.15 8.23 1.03
N ARG A 52 -6.33 7.66 1.29
CA ARG A 52 -6.49 6.50 2.16
C ARG A 52 -6.44 5.24 1.31
N VAL A 53 -5.41 4.43 1.53
CA VAL A 53 -5.19 3.20 0.78
C VAL A 53 -5.30 1.99 1.71
N LYS A 54 -5.82 0.89 1.16
CA LYS A 54 -5.78 -0.41 1.82
C LYS A 54 -4.49 -1.09 1.42
N VAL A 55 -3.69 -1.47 2.40
CA VAL A 55 -2.42 -2.18 2.17
C VAL A 55 -2.57 -3.61 2.61
N GLU A 56 -2.18 -4.53 1.74
CA GLU A 56 -2.07 -5.95 2.06
C GLU A 56 -0.64 -6.24 2.53
N ILE A 57 -0.52 -6.73 3.75
CA ILE A 57 0.73 -7.22 4.31
C ILE A 57 0.71 -8.74 4.19
N SER A 58 1.59 -9.28 3.35
CA SER A 58 1.87 -10.72 3.34
C SER A 58 2.88 -11.01 4.45
N PRO A 59 2.54 -11.85 5.44
CA PRO A 59 3.52 -12.32 6.41
C PRO A 59 4.46 -13.30 5.70
N TYR A 60 5.71 -12.88 5.45
CA TYR A 60 6.80 -13.79 5.08
C TYR A 60 7.78 -13.87 6.25
#